data_AF-A0A9X9QN48-F1
#
_entry.id   AF-A0A9X9QN48-F1
#
_cell.length_a   1.000
_cell.length_b   1.000
_cell.length_c   1.000
_cell.angle_alpha   90.00
_cell.angle_beta   90.00
_cell.angle_gamma   90.00
#
_symmetry.space_group_name_H-M   'P 1'
#
loop_
_entity.id
_entity.type
_entity.pdbx_description
1 polymer ?
#
loop_
_entity_poly.entity_id
_entity_poly.type
_entity_poly.pdbx_seq_one_letter_code
_entity_poly.pdbx_strand_id
1 'polypeptide(L)' 'MASIPRLSRLSIENIQFVLPKIDTQIDIVNKLDKFNAICSDLSVGLPKEIELRQKQYEYYRDKLLTFD' A
#
# COMPACT_ATOMS: atom_id res chain seq x y z
N MET A 1 -3.62 27.44 -19.53
CA MET A 1 -4.01 26.24 -18.76
C MET A 1 -3.41 25.02 -19.45
N ALA A 2 -2.52 24.28 -18.80
CA ALA A 2 -1.93 23.09 -19.41
C ALA A 2 -2.99 21.97 -19.45
N SER A 3 -3.18 21.35 -20.63
CA SER A 3 -4.06 20.20 -20.79
C SER A 3 -3.46 19.02 -20.03
N ILE A 4 -4.25 18.35 -19.19
CA ILE A 4 -3.81 17.14 -18.48
C ILE A 4 -3.56 16.06 -19.55
N PRO A 5 -2.33 15.53 -19.70
CA PRO A 5 -2.06 14.48 -20.66
C PRO A 5 -2.92 13.26 -20.34
N ARG A 6 -3.71 12.82 -21.33
CA ARG A 6 -4.62 11.69 -21.22
C ARG A 6 -4.23 10.63 -22.24
N LEU A 7 -4.11 9.38 -21.78
CA LEU A 7 -3.89 8.26 -22.69
C LEU A 7 -5.15 8.02 -23.54
N SER A 8 -4.95 7.91 -24.85
CA SER A 8 -6.04 7.60 -25.78
C SER A 8 -6.43 6.12 -25.66
N ARG A 9 -7.68 5.79 -25.98
CA ARG A 9 -8.17 4.40 -25.96
C ARG A 9 -7.31 3.50 -26.86
N LEU A 10 -7.00 3.98 -28.07
CA LEU A 10 -6.15 3.28 -29.05
C LEU A 10 -4.75 3.02 -28.49
N SER A 11 -4.20 3.96 -27.73
CA SER A 11 -2.88 3.78 -27.11
C SER A 11 -2.88 2.66 -26.07
N ILE A 12 -3.95 2.52 -25.29
CA ILE A 12 -4.08 1.48 -24.26
C ILE A 12 -4.29 0.11 -24.91
N GLU A 13 -5.13 0.01 -25.94
CA GLU A 13 -5.41 -1.25 -26.64
C GLU A 13 -4.18 -1.84 -27.34
N ASN A 14 -3.26 -0.98 -27.78
CA ASN A 14 -2.04 -1.38 -28.47
C ASN A 14 -0.88 -1.71 -27.52
N ILE A 15 -1.06 -1.64 -26.20
CA ILE A 15 -0.03 -2.05 -25.23
C ILE A 15 0.19 -3.55 -25.35
N GLN A 16 1.41 -3.93 -25.70
CA GLN A 16 1.85 -5.33 -25.73
C GLN A 16 2.61 -5.65 -24.46
N PHE A 17 2.31 -6.78 -23.83
CA PHE A 17 3.09 -7.32 -22.71
C PHE A 17 3.27 -8.82 -22.87
N VAL A 18 4.36 -9.33 -22.30
CA VAL A 18 4.63 -10.77 -22.30
C VAL A 18 3.76 -11.40 -21.22
N LEU A 19 2.96 -12.39 -21.59
CA LEU A 19 2.18 -13.19 -20.66
C LEU A 19 2.98 -14.43 -20.22
N PRO A 20 3.45 -14.51 -18.96
CA PRO A 20 4.17 -15.69 -18.48
C PRO A 20 3.24 -16.88 -18.28
N LYS A 21 3.79 -18.06 -17.96
CA LYS A 21 3.00 -19.26 -17.64
C LYS A 21 2.14 -19.05 -16.40
N ILE A 22 1.02 -19.78 -16.31
CA ILE A 22 0.02 -19.59 -15.25
C ILE A 22 0.60 -19.76 -13.84
N ASP A 23 1.48 -20.74 -13.63
CA ASP A 23 2.11 -20.98 -12.33
C ASP A 23 2.92 -19.75 -11.88
N THR A 24 3.66 -19.15 -12.81
CA THR A 24 4.43 -17.92 -12.55
C THR A 24 3.51 -16.74 -12.26
N GLN A 25 2.37 -16.63 -12.93
CA GLN A 25 1.40 -15.57 -12.65
C GLN A 25 0.84 -15.70 -11.23
N ILE A 26 0.48 -16.91 -10.81
CA ILE A 26 -0.02 -17.18 -9.45
C ILE A 26 1.03 -16.80 -8.41
N ASP A 27 2.29 -17.18 -8.63
CA ASP A 27 3.39 -16.81 -7.72
C ASP A 27 3.60 -15.30 -7.63
N ILE A 28 3.50 -14.58 -8.75
CA ILE A 28 3.59 -13.12 -8.79
C ILE A 28 2.45 -12.49 -7.99
N VAL A 29 1.20 -12.89 -8.27
CA VAL A 29 0.01 -12.37 -7.58
C VAL A 29 0.11 -12.63 -6.09
N ASN A 30 0.44 -13.85 -5.66
CA ASN A 30 0.58 -14.19 -4.25
C ASN A 30 1.63 -13.33 -3.52
N LYS A 31 2.73 -12.97 -4.19
CA LYS A 31 3.74 -12.08 -3.61
C LYS A 31 3.22 -10.64 -3.52
N LEU A 32 2.63 -10.14 -4.60
CA LEU A 32 2.09 -8.78 -4.65
C LEU A 32 0.95 -8.58 -3.65
N ASP A 33 0.07 -9.55 -3.49
CA ASP A 33 -1.04 -9.51 -2.54
C ASP A 33 -0.53 -9.44 -1.10
N LYS A 34 0.52 -10.20 -0.77
CA LYS A 34 1.18 -10.12 0.55
C LYS A 34 1.77 -8.74 0.81
N PHE A 35 2.47 -8.17 -0.17
CA PHE A 35 3.01 -6.81 -0.04
C PHE A 35 1.89 -5.77 0.11
N ASN A 36 0.84 -5.88 -0.69
CA ASN A 36 -0.30 -4.96 -0.63
C ASN A 36 -1.02 -5.05 0.72
N ALA A 37 -1.25 -6.26 1.24
CA ALA A 37 -1.86 -6.46 2.55
C ALA A 37 -1.03 -5.84 3.68
N ILE A 38 0.30 -5.91 3.61
CA ILE A 38 1.18 -5.29 4.61
C ILE A 38 1.13 -3.76 4.53
N CYS A 39 1.13 -3.19 3.33
CA CYS A 39 1.26 -1.75 3.14
C CYS A 39 -0.06 -0.97 3.20
N SER A 40 -1.14 -1.56 2.69
CA SER A 40 -2.37 -0.82 2.35
C SER A 40 -3.56 -1.21 3.21
N ASP A 41 -3.52 -2.36 3.89
CA ASP A 41 -4.62 -2.75 4.77
C ASP A 41 -4.65 -1.84 6.00
N LEU A 42 -5.80 -1.27 6.30
CA LEU A 42 -5.98 -0.37 7.44
C LEU A 42 -6.29 -1.14 8.74
N SER A 43 -6.73 -2.39 8.62
CA SER A 43 -7.10 -3.25 9.75
C SER A 43 -5.92 -4.09 10.22
N VAL A 44 -4.98 -4.41 9.32
CA VAL A 44 -3.75 -5.16 9.62
C VAL A 44 -2.52 -4.43 9.05
N GLY A 45 -1.32 -4.97 9.22
CA GLY A 45 -0.11 -4.42 8.59
C GLY A 45 0.37 -3.07 9.16
N LEU A 46 1.11 -2.33 8.33
CA LEU A 46 1.84 -1.12 8.73
C LEU A 46 0.93 0.03 9.18
N PRO A 47 -0.19 0.35 8.48
CA PRO A 47 -1.07 1.43 8.93
C PRO A 47 -1.61 1.18 10.35
N LYS A 48 -1.97 -0.08 10.64
CA LYS A 48 -2.45 -0.46 11.97
C LYS A 48 -1.36 -0.36 13.04
N GLU A 49 -0.15 -0.80 12.72
CA GLU A 49 0.99 -0.69 13.63
C GLU A 49 1.33 0.77 13.96
N ILE A 50 1.34 1.65 12.95
CA ILE A 50 1.60 3.08 13.12
C ILE A 50 0.56 3.71 14.06
N GLU A 51 -0.73 3.42 13.86
CA GLU A 51 -1.81 3.90 14.73
C GLU A 51 -1.59 3.48 16.20
N LEU A 52 -1.26 2.20 16.42
CA LEU A 52 -1.00 1.67 17.76
C LEU A 52 0.25 2.28 18.40
N ARG A 53 1.31 2.50 17.61
CA ARG A 53 2.55 3.13 18.08
C ARG A 53 2.36 4.62 18.41
N GLN A 54 1.53 5.32 17.67
CA GLN A 54 1.14 6.70 18.00
C GLN A 54 0.39 6.77 19.32
N LYS A 55 -0.62 5.91 19.53
CA LYS A 55 -1.35 5.81 20.80
C LYS A 55 -0.43 5.49 21.97
N GLN A 56 0.49 4.54 21.77
CA GLN A 56 1.50 4.19 22.77
C GLN A 56 2.40 5.38 23.11
N TYR A 57 2.89 6.09 22.09
CA TYR A 57 3.72 7.28 22.26
C TYR A 57 2.99 8.37 23.05
N GLU A 58 1.74 8.68 22.69
CA GLU A 58 0.92 9.68 23.38
C GLU A 58 0.74 9.33 24.87
N TYR A 59 0.38 8.08 25.18
CA TYR A 59 0.24 7.62 26.56
C TYR A 59 1.52 7.83 27.37
N TYR A 60 2.68 7.41 26.85
CA TYR A 60 3.94 7.56 27.58
C TYR A 60 4.42 9.00 27.65
N ARG A 61 4.21 9.80 26.60
CA ARG A 61 4.49 11.24 26.61
C ARG A 61 3.72 11.92 27.73
N ASP A 62 2.42 11.69 27.82
CA ASP A 62 1.56 12.34 28.80
C ASP A 62 1.90 11.87 30.22
N LYS A 63 2.19 10.57 30.41
CA LYS A 63 2.66 10.02 31.68
C LYS A 63 4.00 10.63 32.14
N LEU A 64 4.94 10.84 31.22
CA LEU A 64 6.25 11.43 31.53
C LEU A 64 6.18 12.92 31.84
N LEU A 65 5.20 13.62 31.28
CA LEU A 65 5.01 15.07 31.43
C LEU A 65 3.98 15.44 32.51
N THR A 66 3.41 14.44 33.18
CA THR A 66 2.56 14.62 34.37
C THR A 66 3.43 14.42 35.61
N PHE A 67 3.50 15.44 36.48
CA PHE A 67 4.41 15.51 37.62
C PHE A 67 3.65 15.61 38.96
N ASP A 68 2.54 14.89 39.09
CA ASP A 68 1.76 14.85 40.35
C ASP A 68 2.62 14.44 41.56
#